data_AF-R6VC06-F1
#
_entry.id   AF-R6VC06-F1
#
_cell.length_a   1.000
_cell.length_b   1.000
_cell.length_c   1.000
_cell.angle_alpha   90.00
_cell.angle_beta   90.00
_cell.angle_gamma   90.00
#
_symmetry.space_group_name_H-M   'P 1'
#
loop_
_entity.id
_entity.type
_entity.pdbx_description
1 polymer ?
#
loop_
_entity_poly.entity_id
_entity_poly.type
_entity_poly.pdbx_seq_one_letter_code
_entity_poly.pdbx_strand_id
1 'polypeptide(L)'
;MIAVIDYGAGNLQSVVKALNYIDCKCEITNNIETILNADGAILPGVGSFEDAMNCMRSCNADKAVKDFVATGKPFLGICLGLQLLFPASEESPNAEGLSLLEGAVTRIPNDGGKLKIPHMGWNSLNIKKGDGLFRGIEGSPYVYFVHSYFLKAKNPEIVSSQTEYGTTIDASVSCKNIMATQFHPEKSGKVGLQMLKNFADMANGKVVL
;
A
#
# COMPACT_ATOMS: atom_id res chain seq x y z
N MET A 1 5.20 -18.31 0.48
CA MET A 1 5.34 -17.35 1.59
C MET A 1 5.23 -15.93 1.07
N ILE A 2 4.95 -14.97 1.95
CA ILE A 2 4.94 -13.54 1.63
C ILE A 2 6.25 -12.88 2.06
N ALA A 3 6.92 -12.18 1.15
CA ALA A 3 8.05 -11.32 1.48
C ALA A 3 7.54 -9.96 1.99
N VAL A 4 7.97 -9.55 3.18
CA VAL A 4 7.78 -8.19 3.69
C VAL A 4 9.08 -7.45 3.44
N ILE A 5 9.07 -6.53 2.47
CA ILE A 5 10.29 -5.90 1.94
C ILE A 5 10.84 -4.92 2.97
N ASP A 6 12.06 -5.21 3.44
CA ASP A 6 12.84 -4.34 4.31
C ASP A 6 13.81 -3.53 3.46
N TYR A 7 13.66 -2.21 3.48
CA TYR A 7 14.59 -1.28 2.87
C TYR A 7 15.17 -0.31 3.90
N GLY A 8 15.06 -0.62 5.20
CA GLY A 8 15.55 0.23 6.29
C GLY A 8 14.54 1.26 6.80
N ALA A 9 13.30 1.26 6.29
CA ALA A 9 12.19 2.07 6.80
C ALA A 9 10.88 1.27 6.74
N GLY A 10 9.91 1.64 7.59
CA GLY A 10 8.59 1.02 7.60
C GLY A 10 8.18 0.42 8.95
N ASN A 11 6.88 0.19 9.11
CA ASN A 11 6.31 -0.49 10.27
C ASN A 11 6.24 -2.02 10.05
N LEU A 12 7.40 -2.62 9.77
CA LEU A 12 7.52 -4.04 9.35
C LEU A 12 6.90 -5.00 10.38
N GLN A 13 7.13 -4.71 11.66
CA GLN A 13 6.70 -5.56 12.77
C GLN A 13 5.18 -5.67 12.90
N SER A 14 4.43 -4.60 12.63
CA SER A 14 2.96 -4.67 12.71
C SER A 14 2.39 -5.51 11.56
N VAL A 15 2.96 -5.39 10.36
CA VAL A 15 2.58 -6.20 9.20
C VAL A 15 2.83 -7.67 9.47
N VAL A 16 4.04 -8.02 9.94
CA VAL A 16 4.38 -9.41 10.27
C VAL A 16 3.51 -9.98 11.39
N LYS A 17 3.23 -9.20 12.44
CA LYS A 17 2.31 -9.63 13.50
C LYS A 17 0.92 -9.93 12.94
N ALA A 18 0.41 -9.09 12.04
CA ALA A 18 -0.90 -9.31 11.42
C ALA A 18 -0.90 -10.54 10.49
N LEU A 19 0.16 -10.77 9.72
CA LEU A 19 0.32 -11.96 8.87
C LEU A 19 0.44 -13.24 9.69
N ASN A 20 1.24 -13.23 10.77
CA ASN A 20 1.35 -14.36 11.69
C ASN A 20 0.02 -14.66 12.38
N TYR A 21 -0.75 -13.62 12.74
CA TYR A 21 -2.07 -13.78 13.37
C TYR A 21 -3.08 -14.50 12.46
N ILE A 22 -2.95 -14.38 11.15
CA ILE A 22 -3.79 -15.08 10.16
C ILE A 22 -3.14 -16.36 9.62
N ASP A 23 -2.14 -16.90 10.33
CA ASP A 23 -1.38 -18.11 9.98
C ASP A 23 -0.72 -18.06 8.59
N CYS A 24 -0.35 -16.85 8.14
CA CYS A 24 0.35 -16.67 6.87
C CYS A 24 1.86 -16.71 7.07
N LYS A 25 2.54 -17.63 6.38
CA LYS A 25 4.02 -17.68 6.36
C LYS A 25 4.58 -16.42 5.68
N CYS A 26 5.33 -15.63 6.43
CA CYS A 26 6.00 -14.43 5.93
C CYS A 26 7.42 -14.29 6.46
N GLU A 27 8.24 -13.50 5.76
CA GLU A 27 9.60 -13.16 6.17
C GLU A 27 9.88 -11.69 5.90
N ILE A 28 10.53 -11.01 6.86
CA ILE A 28 11.11 -9.69 6.65
C ILE A 28 12.43 -9.90 5.95
N THR A 29 12.60 -9.32 4.76
CA THR A 29 13.81 -9.55 3.98
C THR A 29 14.15 -8.36 3.09
N ASN A 30 15.45 -8.12 2.96
CA ASN A 30 16.03 -7.24 1.96
C ASN A 30 16.80 -8.03 0.88
N ASN A 31 16.74 -9.37 0.94
CA ASN A 31 17.42 -10.24 -0.01
C ASN A 31 16.59 -10.36 -1.30
N ILE A 32 17.18 -9.91 -2.42
CA ILE A 32 16.51 -9.83 -3.73
C ILE A 32 16.00 -11.20 -4.18
N GLU A 33 16.80 -12.26 -4.04
CA GLU A 33 16.42 -13.61 -4.45
C GLU A 33 15.22 -14.12 -3.63
N THR A 34 15.20 -13.84 -2.33
CA THR A 34 14.08 -14.19 -1.44
C THR A 34 12.80 -13.46 -1.86
N ILE A 35 12.91 -12.16 -2.20
CA ILE A 35 11.78 -11.37 -2.70
C ILE A 35 11.23 -11.99 -3.99
N LEU A 36 12.08 -12.25 -4.99
CA LEU A 36 11.65 -12.77 -6.30
C LEU A 36 11.04 -14.18 -6.22
N ASN A 37 11.54 -15.01 -5.31
CA ASN A 37 11.05 -16.36 -5.10
C ASN A 37 9.78 -16.42 -4.23
N ALA A 38 9.41 -15.35 -3.53
CA ALA A 38 8.18 -15.31 -2.73
C ALA A 38 6.93 -15.47 -3.59
N ASP A 39 5.83 -15.92 -2.99
CA ASP A 39 4.54 -16.10 -3.67
C ASP A 39 3.73 -14.78 -3.70
N GLY A 40 4.05 -13.86 -2.79
CA GLY A 40 3.52 -12.50 -2.74
C GLY A 40 4.52 -11.58 -2.06
N ALA A 41 4.46 -10.28 -2.33
CA ALA A 41 5.32 -9.30 -1.68
C ALA A 41 4.53 -8.11 -1.14
N ILE A 42 4.93 -7.61 0.03
CA ILE A 42 4.38 -6.40 0.64
C ILE A 42 5.50 -5.37 0.73
N LEU A 43 5.25 -4.19 0.18
CA LEU A 43 6.04 -2.99 0.39
C LEU A 43 5.32 -2.09 1.42
N PRO A 44 5.62 -2.22 2.72
CA PRO A 44 5.17 -1.26 3.71
C PRO A 44 6.00 0.02 3.63
N GLY A 45 5.50 1.13 4.16
CA GLY A 45 6.34 2.32 4.33
C GLY A 45 5.77 3.33 5.33
N VAL A 46 6.68 4.06 5.97
CA VAL A 46 6.41 5.22 6.83
C VAL A 46 7.52 6.26 6.61
N GLY A 47 7.28 7.51 7.01
CA GLY A 47 8.24 8.60 6.82
C GLY A 47 7.97 9.38 5.54
N SER A 48 9.00 10.05 5.02
CA SER A 48 8.93 10.87 3.82
C SER A 48 9.28 10.10 2.55
N PHE A 49 8.69 10.53 1.44
CA PHE A 49 8.87 9.96 0.11
C PHE A 49 10.33 9.90 -0.35
N GLU A 50 11.07 11.01 -0.24
CA GLU A 50 12.48 11.08 -0.65
C GLU A 50 13.37 10.11 0.13
N ASP A 51 13.31 10.15 1.46
CA ASP A 51 14.09 9.27 2.32
C ASP A 51 13.81 7.80 2.02
N ALA A 52 12.54 7.42 1.84
CA ALA A 52 12.18 6.06 1.50
C ALA A 52 12.74 5.63 0.14
N MET A 53 12.63 6.46 -0.90
CA MET A 53 13.21 6.14 -2.21
C MET A 53 14.74 6.08 -2.18
N ASN A 54 15.40 6.93 -1.39
CA ASN A 54 16.86 6.90 -1.19
C ASN A 54 17.30 5.60 -0.50
N CYS A 55 16.59 5.19 0.54
CA CYS A 55 16.79 3.92 1.22
C CYS A 55 16.56 2.73 0.27
N MET A 56 15.50 2.74 -0.54
CA MET A 56 15.25 1.67 -1.51
C MET A 56 16.38 1.56 -2.55
N ARG A 57 16.85 2.68 -3.09
CA ARG A 57 17.94 2.69 -4.09
C ARG A 57 19.27 2.23 -3.49
N SER A 58 19.58 2.61 -2.25
CA SER A 58 20.85 2.24 -1.61
C SER A 58 20.98 0.73 -1.37
N CYS A 59 19.86 0.02 -1.25
CA CYS A 59 19.83 -1.45 -1.12
C CYS A 59 19.29 -2.19 -2.36
N ASN A 60 19.09 -1.49 -3.50
CA ASN A 60 18.49 -2.03 -4.74
C ASN A 60 17.07 -2.62 -4.57
N ALA A 61 16.35 -2.28 -3.50
CA ALA A 61 14.97 -2.72 -3.29
C ALA A 61 14.01 -2.12 -4.35
N ASP A 62 14.35 -0.97 -4.92
CA ASP A 62 13.61 -0.35 -6.03
C ASP A 62 13.56 -1.26 -7.27
N LYS A 63 14.71 -1.86 -7.63
CA LYS A 63 14.80 -2.82 -8.72
C LYS A 63 14.10 -4.12 -8.36
N ALA A 64 14.34 -4.64 -7.15
CA ALA A 64 13.70 -5.88 -6.69
C ALA A 64 12.16 -5.80 -6.72
N VAL A 65 11.59 -4.65 -6.33
CA VAL A 65 10.14 -4.41 -6.42
C VAL A 65 9.67 -4.41 -7.87
N LYS A 66 10.37 -3.72 -8.77
CA LYS A 66 10.00 -3.68 -10.20
C LYS A 66 10.05 -5.07 -10.83
N ASP A 67 11.12 -5.81 -10.56
CA ASP A 67 11.32 -7.17 -11.06
C ASP A 67 10.26 -8.13 -10.47
N PHE A 68 9.95 -8.02 -9.18
CA PHE A 68 8.89 -8.81 -8.56
C PHE A 68 7.54 -8.54 -9.19
N VAL A 69 7.17 -7.27 -9.37
CA VAL A 69 5.92 -6.87 -10.00
C VAL A 69 5.80 -7.43 -11.42
N ALA A 70 6.90 -7.43 -12.18
CA ALA A 70 6.95 -7.99 -13.52
C ALA A 70 6.71 -9.51 -13.58
N THR A 71 6.88 -10.24 -12.48
CA THR A 71 6.54 -11.69 -12.41
C THR A 71 5.04 -11.96 -12.49
N GLY A 72 4.19 -10.94 -12.26
CA GLY A 72 2.74 -11.11 -12.19
C GLY A 72 2.24 -11.66 -10.85
N LYS A 73 3.11 -11.93 -9.88
CA LYS A 73 2.72 -12.37 -8.54
C LYS A 73 2.09 -11.24 -7.73
N PRO A 74 1.16 -11.53 -6.80
CA PRO A 74 0.49 -10.53 -5.98
C PRO A 74 1.46 -9.60 -5.22
N PHE A 75 1.30 -8.29 -5.40
CA PHE A 75 2.08 -7.25 -4.74
C PHE A 75 1.17 -6.29 -3.96
N LEU A 76 1.53 -5.94 -2.72
CA LEU A 76 0.77 -5.01 -1.88
C LEU A 76 1.63 -3.83 -1.38
N GLY A 77 1.30 -2.61 -1.81
CA GLY A 77 1.84 -1.37 -1.23
C GLY A 77 1.00 -0.85 -0.06
N ILE A 78 1.61 -0.50 1.07
CA ILE A 78 0.90 0.02 2.25
C ILE A 78 1.39 1.42 2.64
N CYS A 79 0.44 2.36 2.76
CA CYS A 79 0.64 3.76 3.12
C CYS A 79 1.68 4.45 2.23
N LEU A 80 2.88 4.74 2.73
CA LEU A 80 3.96 5.26 1.89
C LEU A 80 4.31 4.28 0.77
N GLY A 81 4.25 2.97 1.02
CA GLY A 81 4.43 1.95 -0.01
C GLY A 81 3.44 2.03 -1.17
N LEU A 82 2.23 2.57 -0.97
CA LEU A 82 1.32 2.92 -2.07
C LEU A 82 1.89 4.10 -2.86
N GLN A 83 2.30 5.16 -2.16
CA GLN A 83 2.75 6.41 -2.76
C GLN A 83 3.98 6.21 -3.64
N LEU A 84 4.93 5.39 -3.19
CA LEU A 84 6.17 5.08 -3.91
C LEU A 84 5.93 4.40 -5.27
N LEU A 85 4.74 3.82 -5.52
CA LEU A 85 4.41 3.20 -6.82
C LEU A 85 4.21 4.24 -7.95
N PHE A 86 4.03 5.50 -7.59
CA PHE A 86 3.75 6.62 -8.50
C PHE A 86 5.02 7.42 -8.80
N PRO A 87 5.04 8.23 -9.88
CA PRO A 87 6.28 8.87 -10.32
C PRO A 87 6.83 9.95 -9.39
N ALA A 88 5.98 10.66 -8.64
CA ALA A 88 6.41 11.78 -7.80
C ALA A 88 5.42 12.09 -6.67
N SER A 89 5.92 12.84 -5.68
CA SER A 89 5.15 13.38 -4.56
C SER A 89 5.43 14.87 -4.37
N GLU A 90 4.38 15.65 -4.11
CA GLU A 90 4.50 17.05 -3.68
C GLU A 90 5.27 17.21 -2.36
N GLU A 91 5.38 16.15 -1.56
CA GLU A 91 6.23 16.13 -0.36
C GLU A 91 7.70 16.37 -0.68
N SER A 92 8.14 15.83 -1.83
CA SER A 92 9.53 15.83 -2.26
C SER A 92 9.61 16.02 -3.78
N PRO A 93 9.49 17.26 -4.29
CA PRO A 93 9.34 17.53 -5.72
C PRO A 93 10.47 17.01 -6.63
N ASN A 94 11.66 16.76 -6.06
CA ASN A 94 12.83 16.27 -6.79
C ASN A 94 13.03 14.75 -6.67
N ALA A 95 12.23 14.06 -5.85
CA ALA A 95 12.35 12.63 -5.66
C ALA A 95 11.49 11.88 -6.68
N GLU A 96 12.12 11.00 -7.45
CA GLU A 96 11.42 10.09 -8.35
C GLU A 96 10.95 8.85 -7.58
N GLY A 97 9.73 8.40 -7.82
CA GLY A 97 9.22 7.13 -7.31
C GLY A 97 9.55 5.94 -8.21
N LEU A 98 8.85 4.82 -7.99
CA LEU A 98 9.03 3.60 -8.77
C LEU A 98 8.42 3.71 -10.17
N SER A 99 7.45 4.61 -10.37
CA SER A 99 6.77 4.83 -11.66
C SER A 99 6.14 3.56 -12.24
N LEU A 100 5.59 2.71 -11.38
CA LEU A 100 4.85 1.49 -11.77
C LEU A 100 3.40 1.81 -12.18
N LEU A 101 2.85 2.91 -11.65
CA LEU A 101 1.50 3.41 -11.94
C LEU A 101 1.55 4.92 -12.21
N GLU A 102 0.57 5.45 -12.94
CA GLU A 102 0.47 6.88 -13.25
C GLU A 102 -0.49 7.60 -12.30
N GLY A 103 -0.07 8.76 -11.80
CA GLY A 103 -0.81 9.57 -10.84
C GLY A 103 0.12 10.55 -10.14
N ALA A 104 -0.44 11.30 -9.19
CA ALA A 104 0.32 12.24 -8.39
C ALA A 104 0.01 12.04 -6.91
N VAL A 105 1.04 12.12 -6.06
CA VAL A 105 0.87 12.17 -4.61
C VAL A 105 0.87 13.64 -4.19
N THR A 106 -0.27 14.12 -3.68
CA THR A 106 -0.55 15.54 -3.45
C THR A 106 -0.90 15.80 -1.99
N ARG A 107 -0.65 17.02 -1.50
CA ARG A 107 -0.93 17.39 -0.12
C ARG A 107 -2.44 17.52 0.10
N ILE A 108 -2.93 17.01 1.23
CA ILE A 108 -4.33 17.21 1.62
C ILE A 108 -4.56 18.72 1.86
N PRO A 109 -5.56 19.35 1.23
CA PRO A 109 -5.91 20.74 1.49
C PRO A 109 -6.31 20.93 2.96
N ASN A 110 -5.66 21.86 3.67
CA ASN A 110 -5.92 22.08 5.09
C ASN A 110 -7.10 23.04 5.37
N ASP A 111 -7.88 23.40 4.35
CA ASP A 111 -9.02 24.36 4.41
C ASP A 111 -8.71 25.63 5.23
N GLY A 112 -7.60 26.30 4.90
CA GLY A 112 -7.16 27.50 5.62
C GLY A 112 -6.79 27.25 7.09
N GLY A 113 -6.44 26.01 7.45
CA GLY A 113 -6.09 25.58 8.80
C GLY A 113 -7.25 25.01 9.62
N LYS A 114 -8.47 24.96 9.07
CA LYS A 114 -9.65 24.39 9.75
C LYS A 114 -9.61 22.87 9.81
N LEU A 115 -9.03 22.24 8.78
CA LEU A 115 -8.87 20.79 8.74
C LEU A 115 -7.52 20.41 9.36
N LYS A 116 -7.55 19.51 10.36
CA LYS A 116 -6.33 18.99 10.99
C LYS A 116 -5.57 18.12 9.99
N ILE A 117 -4.27 18.36 9.83
CA ILE A 117 -3.37 17.53 9.01
C ILE A 117 -2.25 17.04 9.93
N PRO A 118 -1.88 15.74 9.92
CA PRO A 118 -2.32 14.68 9.00
C PRO A 118 -3.78 14.23 9.19
N HIS A 119 -4.36 13.64 8.14
CA HIS A 119 -5.53 12.77 8.26
C HIS A 119 -5.16 11.57 9.13
N MET A 120 -5.58 11.58 10.39
CA MET A 120 -5.21 10.58 11.39
C MET A 120 -6.43 10.06 12.12
N GLY A 121 -6.61 8.75 12.11
CA GLY A 121 -7.70 8.06 12.80
C GLY A 121 -8.46 7.10 11.91
N TRP A 122 -9.61 6.66 12.40
CA TRP A 122 -10.51 5.77 11.67
C TRP A 122 -11.41 6.57 10.73
N ASN A 123 -11.45 6.17 9.46
CA ASN A 123 -12.35 6.76 8.46
C ASN A 123 -12.96 5.66 7.58
N SER A 124 -14.14 5.90 7.03
CA SER A 124 -14.88 4.94 6.21
C SER A 124 -14.38 4.93 4.77
N LEU A 125 -14.41 3.76 4.15
CA LEU A 125 -14.17 3.58 2.72
C LEU A 125 -15.49 3.54 1.93
N ASN A 126 -15.46 4.15 0.75
CA ASN A 126 -16.38 3.86 -0.34
C ASN A 126 -15.68 2.87 -1.29
N ILE A 127 -16.02 1.59 -1.19
CA ILE A 127 -15.44 0.52 -2.02
C ILE A 127 -16.11 0.53 -3.39
N LYS A 128 -15.32 0.62 -4.47
CA LYS A 128 -15.84 0.61 -5.85
C LYS A 128 -16.08 -0.80 -6.39
N LYS A 129 -15.25 -1.77 -5.97
CA LYS A 129 -15.36 -3.19 -6.33
C LYS A 129 -15.09 -4.08 -5.11
N GLY A 130 -16.00 -5.00 -4.81
CA GLY A 130 -15.90 -5.93 -3.68
C GLY A 130 -15.04 -7.17 -3.95
N ASP A 131 -13.97 -7.03 -4.74
CA ASP A 131 -13.06 -8.09 -5.16
C ASP A 131 -11.64 -7.87 -4.59
N GLY A 132 -10.70 -8.77 -4.93
CA GLY A 132 -9.31 -8.67 -4.48
C GLY A 132 -9.18 -8.51 -2.96
N LEU A 133 -8.54 -7.42 -2.51
CA LEU A 133 -8.42 -7.08 -1.09
C LEU A 133 -9.77 -6.93 -0.38
N PHE A 134 -10.81 -6.49 -1.09
CA PHE A 134 -12.13 -6.19 -0.53
C PHE A 134 -13.11 -7.37 -0.59
N ARG A 135 -12.67 -8.55 -1.05
CA ARG A 135 -13.53 -9.74 -1.10
C ARG A 135 -14.16 -10.04 0.25
N GLY A 136 -15.50 -10.11 0.28
CA GLY A 136 -16.26 -10.42 1.50
C GLY A 136 -16.29 -9.29 2.53
N ILE A 137 -15.96 -8.05 2.12
CA ILE A 137 -16.09 -6.86 2.94
C ILE A 137 -17.30 -6.06 2.42
N GLU A 138 -18.27 -5.84 3.30
CA GLU A 138 -19.55 -5.21 2.95
C GLU A 138 -19.65 -3.78 3.47
N GLY A 139 -20.51 -2.98 2.84
CA GLY A 139 -20.85 -1.61 3.27
C GLY A 139 -19.68 -0.63 3.17
N SER A 140 -19.59 0.26 4.16
CA SER A 140 -18.58 1.32 4.25
C SER A 140 -17.65 1.05 5.45
N PRO A 141 -16.72 0.10 5.33
CA PRO A 141 -15.90 -0.32 6.47
C PRO A 141 -14.98 0.82 6.92
N TYR A 142 -14.73 0.88 8.23
CA TYR A 142 -13.77 1.81 8.81
C TYR A 142 -12.37 1.19 8.83
N VAL A 143 -11.38 1.99 8.43
CA VAL A 143 -9.95 1.63 8.41
C VAL A 143 -9.11 2.77 8.99
N TYR A 144 -7.90 2.45 9.42
CA TYR A 144 -7.01 3.41 10.08
C TYR A 144 -6.09 4.13 9.10
N PHE A 145 -6.16 5.46 9.09
CA PHE A 145 -5.32 6.36 8.29
C PHE A 145 -4.33 7.14 9.17
N VAL A 146 -3.16 7.46 8.60
CA VAL A 146 -2.21 8.44 9.14
C VAL A 146 -1.34 9.00 8.01
N HIS A 147 -1.77 10.09 7.38
CA HIS A 147 -1.06 10.67 6.24
C HIS A 147 -1.39 12.16 6.00
N SER A 148 -0.43 12.90 5.45
CA SER A 148 -0.61 14.30 5.03
C SER A 148 -0.71 14.46 3.51
N TYR A 149 -0.27 13.44 2.77
CA TYR A 149 -0.27 13.38 1.32
C TYR A 149 -1.09 12.19 0.87
N PHE A 150 -1.71 12.29 -0.30
CA PHE A 150 -2.60 11.25 -0.81
C PHE A 150 -2.48 11.12 -2.32
N LEU A 151 -2.86 9.95 -2.83
CA LEU A 151 -2.88 9.67 -4.25
C LEU A 151 -4.07 10.34 -4.94
N LYS A 152 -3.80 10.98 -6.08
CA LYS A 152 -4.75 11.18 -7.17
C LYS A 152 -4.31 10.33 -8.35
N ALA A 153 -4.99 9.22 -8.60
CA ALA A 153 -4.68 8.33 -9.70
C ALA A 153 -5.02 9.02 -11.03
N LYS A 154 -4.15 8.88 -12.04
CA LYS A 154 -4.43 9.44 -13.38
C LYS A 154 -5.54 8.65 -14.09
N ASN A 155 -5.57 7.33 -13.89
CA ASN A 155 -6.62 6.46 -14.39
C ASN A 155 -7.62 6.13 -13.26
N PRO A 156 -8.89 6.57 -13.32
CA PRO A 156 -9.87 6.27 -12.28
C PRO A 156 -10.24 4.78 -12.19
N GLU A 157 -10.01 3.99 -13.24
CA GLU A 157 -10.38 2.56 -13.28
C GLU A 157 -9.52 1.68 -12.37
N ILE A 158 -8.32 2.13 -12.02
CA ILE A 158 -7.46 1.41 -11.07
C ILE A 158 -7.85 1.70 -9.62
N VAL A 159 -8.70 2.70 -9.36
CA VAL A 159 -9.08 3.07 -7.99
C VAL A 159 -10.08 2.04 -7.46
N SER A 160 -9.72 1.35 -6.38
CA SER A 160 -10.55 0.29 -5.79
C SER A 160 -11.39 0.76 -4.60
N SER A 161 -10.97 1.83 -3.92
CA SER A 161 -11.79 2.51 -2.91
C SER A 161 -11.39 3.98 -2.76
N GLN A 162 -12.33 4.78 -2.26
CA GLN A 162 -12.13 6.19 -1.96
C GLN A 162 -12.54 6.51 -0.51
N THR A 163 -12.06 7.61 0.03
CA THR A 163 -12.51 8.17 1.31
C THR A 163 -12.62 9.69 1.20
N GLU A 164 -13.41 10.30 2.09
CA GLU A 164 -13.59 11.75 2.14
C GLU A 164 -12.86 12.32 3.35
N TYR A 165 -11.96 13.27 3.12
CA TYR A 165 -11.28 14.02 4.17
C TYR A 165 -10.85 15.41 3.69
N GLY A 166 -11.77 16.37 3.72
CA GLY A 166 -11.58 17.71 3.11
C GLY A 166 -11.50 17.71 1.59
N THR A 167 -11.20 16.56 0.98
CA THR A 167 -11.17 16.26 -0.43
C THR A 167 -11.41 14.75 -0.62
N THR A 168 -11.79 14.33 -1.83
CA THR A 168 -11.86 12.91 -2.18
C THR A 168 -10.45 12.36 -2.35
N ILE A 169 -10.15 11.30 -1.60
CA ILE A 169 -8.86 10.61 -1.58
C ILE A 169 -9.01 9.24 -2.24
N ASP A 170 -8.16 8.93 -3.23
CA ASP A 170 -8.03 7.58 -3.77
C ASP A 170 -7.34 6.68 -2.73
N ALA A 171 -8.15 6.06 -1.87
CA ALA A 171 -7.70 5.37 -0.68
C ALA A 171 -7.05 4.02 -0.97
N SER A 172 -7.35 3.41 -2.11
CA SER A 172 -6.67 2.21 -2.59
C SER A 172 -6.74 2.08 -4.10
N VAL A 173 -5.78 1.34 -4.66
CA VAL A 173 -5.75 0.97 -6.07
C VAL A 173 -5.59 -0.53 -6.27
N SER A 174 -6.08 -1.03 -7.40
CA SER A 174 -5.86 -2.38 -7.92
C SER A 174 -5.61 -2.30 -9.42
N CYS A 175 -4.47 -2.82 -9.89
CA CYS A 175 -4.09 -2.83 -11.29
C CYS A 175 -3.25 -4.08 -11.57
N LYS A 176 -3.78 -5.01 -12.38
CA LYS A 176 -3.15 -6.32 -12.62
C LYS A 176 -2.87 -7.01 -11.27
N ASN A 177 -1.62 -7.36 -10.99
CA ASN A 177 -1.16 -7.98 -9.75
C ASN A 177 -0.79 -6.98 -8.64
N ILE A 178 -0.89 -5.68 -8.90
CA ILE A 178 -0.57 -4.63 -7.93
C ILE A 178 -1.84 -4.23 -7.18
N MET A 179 -1.81 -4.35 -5.87
CA MET A 179 -2.76 -3.71 -4.98
C MET A 179 -2.02 -2.72 -4.10
N ALA A 180 -2.68 -1.63 -3.71
CA ALA A 180 -2.10 -0.72 -2.75
C ALA A 180 -3.17 -0.03 -1.92
N THR A 181 -2.85 0.28 -0.66
CA THR A 181 -3.76 0.93 0.28
C THR A 181 -3.07 2.13 0.94
N GLN A 182 -3.76 3.27 1.04
CA GLN A 182 -3.28 4.45 1.75
C GLN A 182 -3.45 4.30 3.27
N PHE A 183 -4.48 3.56 3.67
CA PHE A 183 -4.70 3.15 5.05
C PHE A 183 -3.79 1.97 5.45
N HIS A 184 -3.78 1.66 6.74
CA HIS A 184 -2.98 0.59 7.33
C HIS A 184 -3.85 -0.64 7.63
N PRO A 185 -3.93 -1.66 6.76
CA PRO A 185 -4.72 -2.86 7.04
C PRO A 185 -4.23 -3.58 8.30
N GLU A 186 -2.93 -3.54 8.59
CA GLU A 186 -2.36 -4.12 9.82
C GLU A 186 -2.79 -3.39 11.11
N LYS A 187 -3.40 -2.20 11.00
CA LYS A 187 -3.95 -1.41 12.11
C LYS A 187 -5.47 -1.30 12.07
N SER A 188 -6.13 -1.92 11.09
CA SER A 188 -7.57 -1.73 10.81
C SER A 188 -8.44 -2.85 11.39
N GLY A 189 -7.99 -3.50 12.47
CA GLY A 189 -8.77 -4.51 13.18
C GLY A 189 -9.22 -5.67 12.30
N LYS A 190 -10.44 -6.17 12.52
CA LYS A 190 -10.99 -7.32 11.77
C LYS A 190 -11.08 -7.06 10.26
N VAL A 191 -11.46 -5.86 9.86
CA VAL A 191 -11.57 -5.45 8.45
C VAL A 191 -10.19 -5.54 7.78
N GLY A 192 -9.17 -4.96 8.41
CA GLY A 192 -7.81 -4.99 7.90
C GLY A 192 -7.21 -6.40 7.84
N LEU A 193 -7.47 -7.22 8.86
CA LEU A 193 -7.08 -8.63 8.86
C LEU A 193 -7.75 -9.43 7.73
N GLN A 194 -9.03 -9.14 7.43
CA GLN A 194 -9.72 -9.76 6.30
C GLN A 194 -9.07 -9.37 4.96
N MET A 195 -8.65 -8.12 4.79
CA MET A 195 -7.91 -7.66 3.60
C MET A 195 -6.57 -8.38 3.44
N LEU A 196 -5.81 -8.53 4.54
CA LEU A 196 -4.54 -9.26 4.52
C LEU A 196 -4.74 -10.76 4.24
N LYS A 197 -5.83 -11.35 4.74
CA LYS A 197 -6.20 -12.73 4.41
C LYS A 197 -6.54 -12.89 2.94
N ASN A 198 -7.30 -11.96 2.37
CA ASN A 198 -7.59 -11.96 0.94
C ASN A 198 -6.31 -11.87 0.11
N PHE A 199 -5.37 -11.00 0.48
CA PHE A 199 -4.04 -10.92 -0.13
C PHE A 199 -3.26 -12.23 -0.03
N ALA A 200 -3.21 -12.83 1.16
CA ALA A 200 -2.53 -14.10 1.37
C ALA A 200 -3.15 -15.25 0.57
N ASP A 201 -4.46 -15.28 0.39
CA ASP A 201 -5.12 -16.29 -0.44
C ASP A 201 -4.77 -16.12 -1.93
N MET A 202 -4.62 -14.88 -2.42
CA MET A 202 -4.12 -14.62 -3.77
C MET A 202 -2.66 -15.06 -3.93
N ALA A 203 -1.80 -14.72 -2.97
CA ALA A 203 -0.39 -15.15 -2.99
C ALA A 203 -0.27 -16.68 -3.02
N ASN A 204 -1.09 -17.40 -2.25
CA ASN A 204 -1.08 -18.87 -2.22
C ASN A 204 -1.81 -19.53 -3.42
N GLY A 205 -2.19 -18.78 -4.46
CA GLY A 205 -2.83 -19.32 -5.66
C GLY A 205 -4.25 -19.87 -5.43
N LYS A 206 -4.89 -19.56 -4.31
CA LYS A 206 -6.27 -19.98 -4.02
C LYS A 206 -7.31 -19.18 -4.80
N VAL A 207 -6.89 -18.03 -5.35
CA VAL A 207 -7.73 -17.04 -6.02
C VAL A 207 -6.95 -16.51 -7.20
N VAL A 208 -7.57 -16.49 -8.38
CA VAL A 208 -6.99 -15.87 -9.58
C VAL A 208 -7.18 -14.36 -9.49
N LEU A 209 -6.12 -13.60 -9.81
CA LEU A 209 -6.09 -12.14 -9.85
C LEU A 209 -7.05 -11.55 -10.88
#